data_AF-A0A5P8E7N9-F1
#
_entry.id   AF-A0A5P8E7N9-F1
#
_cell.length_a   1.000
_cell.length_b   1.000
_cell.length_c   1.000
_cell.angle_alpha   90.00
_cell.angle_beta   90.00
_cell.angle_gamma   90.00
#
_symmetry.space_group_name_H-M   'P 1'
#
loop_
_entity.id
_entity.type
_entity.pdbx_description
1 polymer ?
#
loop_
_entity_poly.entity_id
_entity_poly.type
_entity_poly.pdbx_seq_one_letter_code
_entity_poly.pdbx_strand_id
1 'polypeptide(L)'
;MTMSKPTQELPERMLLLCACAAYEARGDLEKLETAIPRALEAGVTVNELKDAFAQLYAYTGFPRSLNALGVLERVLTEKKTQGTAYKEGKPFTRPAEWDDAALALESGTEMQTRDEGGTPWNYTFCPQADYYMKSHLFGDIYASDQLTAAERELVTVAALSAMEGVKPQFEGHKECAVFMGNTKEQVDTLCKWLEENAL
;
A
#
# COMPACT_ATOMS: atom_id res chain seq x y z
N MET A 1 -5.96 20.01 -26.49
CA MET A 1 -5.35 18.78 -25.94
C MET A 1 -6.48 17.88 -25.46
N THR A 2 -6.77 16.81 -26.19
CA THR A 2 -7.77 15.82 -25.78
C THR A 2 -7.20 15.02 -24.61
N MET A 3 -7.72 15.25 -23.41
CA MET A 3 -7.45 14.32 -22.30
C MET A 3 -8.05 12.97 -22.68
N SER A 4 -7.19 11.96 -22.81
CA SER A 4 -7.63 10.56 -22.92
C SER A 4 -8.55 10.27 -21.75
N LYS A 5 -9.70 9.62 -21.99
CA LYS A 5 -10.47 9.03 -20.89
C LYS A 5 -9.53 8.08 -20.12
N PRO A 6 -9.53 8.11 -18.78
CA PRO A 6 -8.77 7.14 -18.00
C PRO A 6 -9.21 5.73 -18.41
N THR A 7 -8.24 4.85 -18.65
CA THR A 7 -8.47 3.44 -19.00
C THR A 7 -9.29 2.79 -17.88
N GLN A 8 -10.40 2.16 -18.25
CA GLN A 8 -11.35 1.56 -17.30
C GLN A 8 -10.79 0.34 -16.56
N GLU A 9 -9.79 -0.32 -17.13
CA GLU A 9 -9.15 -1.51 -16.55
C GLU A 9 -7.90 -1.12 -15.74
N LEU A 10 -7.73 -1.77 -14.58
CA LEU A 10 -6.50 -1.66 -13.81
C LEU A 10 -5.36 -2.36 -14.56
N PRO A 11 -4.17 -1.73 -14.67
CA PRO A 11 -3.01 -2.39 -15.25
C PRO A 11 -2.67 -3.68 -14.49
N GLU A 12 -2.22 -4.71 -15.21
CA GLU A 12 -1.80 -5.99 -14.62
C GLU A 12 -0.76 -5.81 -13.50
N ARG A 13 0.17 -4.86 -13.67
CA ARG A 13 1.12 -4.42 -12.62
C ARG A 13 0.40 -4.14 -11.28
N MET A 14 -0.71 -3.39 -11.31
CA MET A 14 -1.43 -3.00 -10.09
C MET A 14 -2.17 -4.18 -9.47
N LEU A 15 -2.79 -5.04 -10.29
CA LEU A 15 -3.46 -6.26 -9.81
C LEU A 15 -2.48 -7.18 -9.09
N LEU A 16 -1.28 -7.38 -9.64
CA LEU A 16 -0.27 -8.26 -9.05
C LEU A 16 0.42 -7.65 -7.82
N LEU A 17 0.58 -6.33 -7.78
CA LEU A 17 1.00 -5.63 -6.55
C LEU A 17 -0.04 -5.81 -5.43
N CYS A 18 -1.33 -5.62 -5.73
CA CYS A 18 -2.42 -5.86 -4.81
C CYS A 18 -2.51 -7.33 -4.36
N ALA A 19 -2.24 -8.28 -5.24
CA ALA A 19 -2.19 -9.69 -4.88
C ALA A 19 -1.10 -9.99 -3.85
N CYS A 20 0.08 -9.38 -4.01
CA CYS A 20 1.16 -9.49 -3.02
C CYS A 20 0.73 -8.91 -1.66
N ALA A 21 0.02 -7.78 -1.65
CA ALA A 21 -0.53 -7.18 -0.44
C ALA A 21 -1.55 -8.09 0.27
N ALA A 22 -2.45 -8.73 -0.48
CA ALA A 22 -3.41 -9.68 0.08
C ALA A 22 -2.75 -10.92 0.69
N TYR A 23 -1.72 -11.48 0.03
CA TYR A 23 -0.96 -12.61 0.61
C TYR A 23 -0.16 -12.21 1.86
N GLU A 24 0.45 -11.01 1.86
CA GLU A 24 1.11 -10.46 3.04
C GLU A 24 0.13 -10.31 4.21
N ALA A 25 -1.06 -9.74 3.95
CA ALA A 25 -2.08 -9.52 4.96
C ALA A 25 -2.60 -10.82 5.58
N ARG A 26 -2.64 -11.91 4.80
CA ARG A 26 -2.99 -13.25 5.30
C ARG A 26 -1.84 -13.96 6.01
N GLY A 27 -0.60 -13.51 5.80
CA GLY A 27 0.60 -14.23 6.21
C GLY A 27 0.86 -15.51 5.40
N ASP A 28 0.34 -15.58 4.17
CA ASP A 28 0.53 -16.73 3.26
C ASP A 28 1.88 -16.60 2.52
N LEU A 29 2.96 -16.90 3.25
CA LEU A 29 4.32 -16.69 2.76
C LEU A 29 4.69 -17.58 1.56
N GLU A 30 4.12 -18.79 1.49
CA GLU A 30 4.34 -19.71 0.36
C GLU A 30 3.78 -19.13 -0.93
N LYS A 31 2.53 -18.65 -0.92
CA LYS A 31 1.97 -18.00 -2.11
C LYS A 31 2.65 -16.67 -2.40
N LEU A 32 3.01 -15.90 -1.38
CA LEU A 32 3.74 -14.64 -1.55
C LEU A 32 5.07 -14.85 -2.27
N GLU A 33 5.82 -15.89 -1.92
CA GLU A 33 7.10 -16.25 -2.56
C GLU A 33 6.95 -16.53 -4.06
N THR A 34 5.81 -17.09 -4.48
CA THR A 34 5.49 -17.28 -5.90
C THR A 34 4.90 -16.05 -6.58
N ALA A 35 4.20 -15.19 -5.84
CA ALA A 35 3.54 -14.01 -6.37
C ALA A 35 4.52 -12.88 -6.67
N ILE A 36 5.56 -12.70 -5.84
CA ILE A 36 6.56 -11.64 -5.98
C ILE A 36 7.28 -11.70 -7.35
N PRO A 37 7.84 -12.84 -7.80
CA PRO A 37 8.44 -12.94 -9.14
C PRO A 37 7.48 -12.53 -10.26
N ARG A 38 6.21 -12.98 -10.20
CA ARG A 38 5.18 -12.64 -11.19
C ARG A 38 4.91 -11.13 -11.22
N ALA A 39 4.77 -10.51 -10.06
CA ALA A 39 4.58 -9.06 -9.95
C ALA A 39 5.77 -8.30 -10.56
N LEU A 40 7.00 -8.71 -10.22
CA LEU A 40 8.23 -8.10 -10.73
C LEU A 40 8.36 -8.26 -12.26
N GLU A 41 7.98 -9.42 -12.80
CA GLU A 41 7.98 -9.70 -14.25
C GLU A 41 6.90 -8.91 -15.01
N ALA A 42 5.76 -8.65 -14.37
CA ALA A 42 4.70 -7.78 -14.89
C ALA A 42 4.99 -6.28 -14.74
N GLY A 43 6.17 -5.92 -14.23
CA GLY A 43 6.65 -4.54 -14.19
C GLY A 43 6.44 -3.82 -12.86
N VAL A 44 5.98 -4.50 -11.80
CA VAL A 44 6.13 -3.97 -10.44
C VAL A 44 7.62 -3.86 -10.15
N THR A 45 8.03 -2.78 -9.51
CA THR A 45 9.45 -2.57 -9.17
C THR A 45 9.76 -3.07 -7.78
N VAL A 46 11.03 -3.36 -7.53
CA VAL A 46 11.50 -3.78 -6.21
C VAL A 46 11.14 -2.74 -5.14
N ASN A 47 11.33 -1.45 -5.43
CA ASN A 47 11.05 -0.40 -4.46
C ASN A 47 9.55 -0.16 -4.21
N GLU A 48 8.69 -0.48 -5.19
CA GLU A 48 7.22 -0.48 -4.98
C GLU A 48 6.81 -1.60 -4.01
N LEU A 49 7.38 -2.81 -4.13
CA LEU A 49 7.10 -3.89 -3.18
C LEU A 49 7.65 -3.59 -1.77
N LYS A 50 8.86 -3.01 -1.68
CA LYS A 50 9.41 -2.55 -0.40
C LYS A 50 8.47 -1.54 0.26
N ASP A 51 7.99 -0.55 -0.49
CA ASP A 51 7.09 0.48 0.03
C ASP A 51 5.73 -0.08 0.43
N ALA A 52 5.15 -0.95 -0.41
CA ALA A 52 3.88 -1.63 -0.12
C ALA A 52 3.98 -2.46 1.16
N PHE A 53 4.98 -3.33 1.29
CA PHE A 53 5.13 -4.15 2.50
C PHE A 53 5.49 -3.32 3.72
N ALA A 54 6.30 -2.26 3.57
CA ALA A 54 6.60 -1.35 4.67
C ALA A 54 5.33 -0.65 5.15
N GLN A 55 4.50 -0.08 4.28
CA GLN A 55 3.30 0.62 4.75
C GLN A 55 2.26 -0.32 5.39
N LEU A 56 2.18 -1.57 4.93
CA LEU A 56 1.14 -2.50 5.36
C LEU A 56 1.26 -2.84 6.85
N TYR A 57 2.40 -2.59 7.49
CA TYR A 57 2.53 -2.85 8.93
C TYR A 57 1.47 -2.10 9.75
N ALA A 58 1.04 -0.92 9.29
CA ALA A 58 0.00 -0.14 9.96
C ALA A 58 -1.37 -0.85 9.98
N TYR A 59 -1.60 -1.78 9.04
CA TYR A 59 -2.83 -2.52 8.87
C TYR A 59 -2.71 -3.98 9.32
N THR A 60 -1.56 -4.61 9.07
CA THR A 60 -1.34 -6.05 9.23
C THR A 60 -0.40 -6.39 10.39
N GLY A 61 0.27 -5.38 10.96
CA GLY A 61 1.23 -5.48 12.05
C GLY A 61 2.66 -5.80 11.60
N PHE A 62 3.64 -5.33 12.37
CA PHE A 62 5.08 -5.52 12.12
C PHE A 62 5.48 -6.95 11.69
N PRO A 63 5.00 -8.03 12.34
CA PRO A 63 5.46 -9.37 12.00
C PRO A 63 5.15 -9.76 10.54
N ARG A 64 3.97 -9.42 10.01
CA ARG A 64 3.58 -9.80 8.63
C ARG A 64 4.40 -9.02 7.61
N SER A 65 4.57 -7.73 7.84
CA SER A 65 5.37 -6.87 6.97
C SER A 65 6.85 -7.24 6.94
N LEU A 66 7.45 -7.53 8.10
CA LEU A 66 8.83 -8.00 8.16
C LEU A 66 9.02 -9.36 7.48
N ASN A 67 8.06 -10.27 7.64
CA ASN A 67 8.10 -11.56 6.96
C ASN A 67 8.02 -11.39 5.42
N ALA A 68 7.12 -10.53 4.93
CA ALA A 68 7.00 -10.25 3.50
C ALA A 68 8.26 -9.61 2.91
N LEU A 69 8.86 -8.65 3.62
CA LEU A 69 10.15 -8.06 3.25
C LEU A 69 11.27 -9.12 3.22
N GLY A 70 11.27 -10.06 4.16
CA GLY A 70 12.22 -11.17 4.17
C GLY A 70 12.03 -12.15 3.01
N VAL A 71 10.78 -12.40 2.58
CA VAL A 71 10.50 -13.18 1.35
C VAL A 71 11.01 -12.44 0.11
N LEU A 72 10.74 -11.13 0.02
CA LEU A 72 11.25 -10.31 -1.08
C LEU A 72 12.78 -10.36 -1.14
N GLU A 73 13.47 -10.15 -0.03
CA GLU A 73 14.94 -10.20 0.04
C GLU A 73 15.50 -11.54 -0.48
N ARG A 74 14.86 -12.65 -0.10
CA ARG A 74 15.24 -14.00 -0.58
C ARG A 74 15.08 -14.13 -2.09
N VAL A 75 13.91 -13.76 -2.63
CA VAL A 75 13.63 -13.80 -4.08
C VAL A 75 14.66 -12.97 -4.87
N LEU A 76 14.99 -11.77 -4.39
CA LEU A 76 15.99 -10.91 -5.02
C LEU A 76 17.40 -11.51 -4.96
N THR A 77 17.75 -12.12 -3.83
CA THR A 77 19.05 -12.79 -3.64
C THR A 77 19.17 -13.98 -4.59
N GLU A 78 18.15 -14.83 -4.68
CA GLU A 78 18.12 -15.96 -5.62
C GLU A 78 18.27 -15.50 -7.07
N LYS A 79 17.52 -14.47 -7.50
CA LYS A 79 17.63 -13.92 -8.86
C LYS A 79 19.05 -13.43 -9.16
N LYS A 80 19.70 -12.79 -8.17
CA LYS A 80 21.09 -12.34 -8.28
C LYS A 80 22.08 -13.51 -8.40
N THR A 81 21.87 -14.61 -7.69
CA THR A 81 22.71 -15.83 -7.85
C THR A 81 22.60 -16.44 -9.24
N GLN A 82 21.47 -16.25 -9.92
CA GLN A 82 21.26 -16.65 -11.32
C GLN A 82 21.89 -15.67 -12.33
N GLY A 83 22.59 -14.63 -11.86
CA GLY A 83 23.27 -13.64 -12.72
C GLY A 83 22.34 -12.59 -13.33
N THR A 84 21.11 -12.45 -12.81
CA THR A 84 20.12 -11.48 -13.30
C THR A 84 19.61 -10.60 -12.16
N ALA A 85 18.87 -9.54 -12.48
CA ALA A 85 18.26 -8.66 -11.49
C ALA A 85 16.89 -8.17 -11.98
N TYR A 86 15.96 -7.99 -11.06
CA TYR A 86 14.69 -7.31 -11.34
C TYR A 86 14.88 -5.80 -11.42
N LYS A 87 13.89 -5.09 -11.98
CA LYS A 87 13.93 -3.63 -12.08
C LYS A 87 13.79 -3.02 -10.68
N GLU A 88 14.83 -2.31 -10.22
CA GLU A 88 14.85 -1.70 -8.88
C GLU A 88 13.71 -0.68 -8.71
N GLY A 89 13.48 0.15 -9.73
CA GLY A 89 12.45 1.19 -9.72
C GLY A 89 13.00 2.58 -9.43
N LYS A 90 12.11 3.48 -9.01
CA LYS A 90 12.46 4.84 -8.59
C LYS A 90 13.42 4.76 -7.39
N PRO A 91 14.55 5.48 -7.37
CA PRO A 91 15.41 5.52 -6.19
C PRO A 91 14.66 6.01 -4.96
N PHE A 92 15.00 5.46 -3.79
CA PHE A 92 14.45 5.93 -2.53
C PHE A 92 14.93 7.35 -2.22
N THR A 93 13.98 8.22 -1.86
CA THR A 93 14.25 9.54 -1.29
C THR A 93 13.79 9.52 0.16
N ARG A 94 14.68 9.87 1.09
CA ARG A 94 14.31 9.98 2.51
C ARG A 94 13.35 11.17 2.69
N PRO A 95 12.13 10.96 3.21
CA PRO A 95 11.21 12.06 3.52
C PRO A 95 11.78 12.97 4.62
N ALA A 96 11.47 14.26 4.55
CA ALA A 96 11.95 15.24 5.53
C ALA A 96 11.25 15.06 6.90
N GLU A 97 10.01 14.57 6.87
CA GLU A 97 9.17 14.25 8.02
C GLU A 97 9.83 13.23 8.96
N TRP A 98 10.68 12.35 8.41
CA TRP A 98 11.38 11.33 9.21
C TRP A 98 12.47 11.89 10.11
N ASP A 99 12.88 13.14 9.87
CA ASP A 99 13.91 13.83 10.64
C ASP A 99 13.29 14.86 11.62
N ASP A 100 11.97 15.07 11.58
CA ASP A 100 11.26 16.04 12.41
C ASP A 100 9.84 15.53 12.78
N ALA A 101 9.69 15.06 14.02
CA ALA A 101 8.42 14.55 14.53
C ALA A 101 7.31 15.61 14.62
N ALA A 102 7.66 16.90 14.75
CA ALA A 102 6.68 17.98 14.74
C ALA A 102 6.15 18.21 13.32
N LEU A 103 7.05 18.20 12.32
CA LEU A 103 6.68 18.26 10.91
C LEU A 103 5.82 17.05 10.51
N ALA A 104 6.19 15.84 10.93
CA ALA A 104 5.39 14.65 10.68
C ALA A 104 3.97 14.76 11.28
N LEU A 105 3.84 15.29 12.50
CA LEU A 105 2.52 15.53 13.09
C LEU A 105 1.71 16.58 12.32
N GLU A 106 2.33 17.67 11.89
CA GLU A 106 1.70 18.74 11.11
C GLU A 106 1.21 18.20 9.75
N SER A 107 2.13 17.68 8.93
CA SER A 107 1.82 17.10 7.62
C SER A 107 0.78 15.98 7.71
N GLY A 108 0.90 15.11 8.72
CA GLY A 108 -0.03 14.02 8.94
C GLY A 108 -1.42 14.47 9.37
N THR A 109 -1.53 15.55 10.15
CA THR A 109 -2.82 16.14 10.51
C THR A 109 -3.51 16.76 9.29
N GLU A 110 -2.74 17.45 8.43
CA GLU A 110 -3.27 18.01 7.18
C GLU A 110 -3.77 16.91 6.24
N MET A 111 -2.98 15.85 6.06
CA MET A 111 -3.33 14.72 5.21
C MET A 111 -4.59 14.02 5.72
N GLN A 112 -4.64 13.67 7.01
CA GLN A 112 -5.81 13.04 7.61
C GLN A 112 -7.07 13.91 7.47
N THR A 113 -6.94 15.21 7.73
CA THR A 113 -8.07 16.15 7.60
C THR A 113 -8.60 16.17 6.17
N ARG A 114 -7.71 16.17 5.17
CA ARG A 114 -8.08 16.13 3.75
C ARG A 114 -8.80 14.82 3.42
N ASP A 115 -8.27 13.70 3.88
CA ASP A 115 -8.75 12.36 3.56
C ASP A 115 -10.10 12.07 4.22
N GLU A 116 -10.37 12.67 5.38
CA GLU A 116 -11.64 12.61 6.11
C GLU A 116 -12.65 13.72 5.72
N GLY A 117 -12.55 14.24 4.49
CA GLY A 117 -13.55 15.18 3.96
C GLY A 117 -13.42 16.62 4.47
N GLY A 118 -12.24 17.01 4.94
CA GLY A 118 -11.89 18.38 5.29
C GLY A 118 -12.14 18.76 6.75
N THR A 119 -12.62 17.83 7.58
CA THR A 119 -12.78 18.05 9.02
C THR A 119 -11.76 17.22 9.78
N PRO A 120 -10.90 17.83 10.61
CA PRO A 120 -9.96 17.05 11.41
C PRO A 120 -10.72 16.13 12.37
N TRP A 121 -10.43 14.83 12.33
CA TRP A 121 -10.89 13.91 13.36
C TRP A 121 -9.85 13.79 14.46
N ASN A 122 -10.33 13.77 15.71
CA ASN A 122 -9.50 13.69 16.89
C ASN A 122 -9.99 12.54 17.76
N TYR A 123 -9.15 11.53 17.98
CA TYR A 123 -9.49 10.39 18.81
C TYR A 123 -9.23 10.68 20.29
N THR A 124 -10.06 11.55 20.88
CA THR A 124 -9.88 12.02 22.27
C THR A 124 -9.96 10.92 23.32
N PHE A 125 -10.62 9.79 23.02
CA PHE A 125 -10.66 8.63 23.89
C PHE A 125 -9.29 7.94 24.03
N CYS A 126 -8.47 7.94 22.97
CA CYS A 126 -7.12 7.38 22.98
C CYS A 126 -6.12 8.33 22.29
N PRO A 127 -5.65 9.38 22.99
CA PRO A 127 -4.76 10.40 22.41
C PRO A 127 -3.45 9.85 21.85
N GLN A 128 -2.96 8.73 22.39
CA GLN A 128 -1.78 8.05 21.86
C GLN A 128 -2.03 7.50 20.46
N ALA A 129 -3.19 6.87 20.25
CA ALA A 129 -3.58 6.35 18.94
C ALA A 129 -3.84 7.49 17.95
N ASP A 130 -4.46 8.59 18.39
CA ASP A 130 -4.61 9.81 17.58
C ASP A 130 -3.25 10.32 17.07
N TYR A 131 -2.28 10.45 17.99
CA TYR A 131 -0.93 10.90 17.67
C TYR A 131 -0.21 9.93 16.73
N TYR A 132 -0.24 8.62 16.98
CA TYR A 132 0.40 7.63 16.11
C TYR A 132 -0.21 7.63 14.71
N MET A 133 -1.52 7.73 14.60
CA MET A 133 -2.18 7.76 13.31
C MET A 133 -1.76 9.00 12.51
N LYS A 134 -1.78 10.18 13.14
CA LYS A 134 -1.38 11.43 12.47
C LYS A 134 0.11 11.47 12.17
N SER A 135 0.95 11.42 13.20
CA SER A 135 2.39 11.59 13.05
C SER A 135 3.04 10.42 12.31
N HIS A 136 2.73 9.18 12.70
CA HIS A 136 3.47 8.02 12.17
C HIS A 136 2.86 7.46 10.88
N LEU A 137 1.54 7.28 10.81
CA LEU A 137 0.91 6.75 9.59
C LEU A 137 0.82 7.83 8.50
N PHE A 138 0.04 8.89 8.72
CA PHE A 138 -0.17 9.93 7.71
C PHE A 138 1.07 10.80 7.46
N GLY A 139 1.81 11.12 8.53
CA GLY A 139 2.96 12.02 8.46
C GLY A 139 4.27 11.39 8.02
N ASP A 140 4.49 10.11 8.34
CA ASP A 140 5.78 9.45 8.17
C ASP A 140 5.70 8.34 7.11
N ILE A 141 4.82 7.33 7.27
CA ILE A 141 4.68 6.26 6.25
C ILE A 141 4.21 6.83 4.91
N TYR A 142 3.17 7.67 4.93
CA TYR A 142 2.55 8.19 3.71
C TYR A 142 3.39 9.29 3.04
N ALA A 143 4.45 9.78 3.68
CA ALA A 143 5.40 10.71 3.09
C ALA A 143 6.30 10.06 2.02
N SER A 144 6.35 8.73 1.95
CA SER A 144 7.05 8.02 0.89
C SER A 144 6.40 8.26 -0.47
N ASP A 145 7.26 8.54 -1.47
CA ASP A 145 6.87 8.89 -2.83
C ASP A 145 7.07 7.74 -3.84
N GLN A 146 7.24 6.50 -3.36
CA GLN A 146 7.42 5.31 -4.20
C GLN A 146 6.12 4.90 -4.89
N LEU A 147 5.00 4.93 -4.15
CA LEU A 147 3.65 4.75 -4.67
C LEU A 147 2.92 6.09 -4.69
N THR A 148 2.09 6.31 -5.72
CA THR A 148 1.15 7.43 -5.68
C THR A 148 0.09 7.19 -4.60
N ALA A 149 -0.55 8.25 -4.10
CA ALA A 149 -1.66 8.10 -3.14
C ALA A 149 -2.79 7.18 -3.67
N ALA A 150 -3.08 7.24 -4.98
CA ALA A 150 -4.06 6.37 -5.61
C ALA A 150 -3.65 4.88 -5.55
N GLU A 151 -2.40 4.55 -5.89
CA GLU A 151 -1.89 3.17 -5.82
C GLU A 151 -1.79 2.68 -4.37
N ARG A 152 -1.38 3.56 -3.47
CA ARG A 152 -1.25 3.30 -2.03
C ARG A 152 -2.58 2.80 -1.45
N GLU A 153 -3.67 3.47 -1.78
CA GLU A 153 -5.00 3.08 -1.33
C GLU A 153 -5.48 1.77 -1.94
N LEU A 154 -5.15 1.46 -3.20
CA LEU A 154 -5.46 0.14 -3.79
C LEU A 154 -4.73 -1.01 -3.08
N VAL A 155 -3.46 -0.79 -2.68
CA VAL A 155 -2.69 -1.76 -1.86
C VAL A 155 -3.38 -1.98 -0.52
N THR A 156 -3.82 -0.91 0.15
CA THR A 156 -4.55 -0.98 1.43
C THR A 156 -5.88 -1.69 1.28
N VAL A 157 -6.67 -1.38 0.25
CA VAL A 157 -7.95 -2.05 -0.06
C VAL A 157 -7.72 -3.55 -0.26
N ALA A 158 -6.68 -3.95 -0.99
CA ALA A 158 -6.37 -5.35 -1.22
C ALA A 158 -6.00 -6.09 0.08
N ALA A 159 -5.14 -5.51 0.92
CA ALA A 159 -4.79 -6.09 2.22
C ALA A 159 -6.02 -6.22 3.14
N LEU A 160 -6.85 -5.18 3.24
CA LEU A 160 -8.05 -5.19 4.08
C LEU A 160 -9.13 -6.16 3.58
N SER A 161 -9.25 -6.36 2.27
CA SER A 161 -10.17 -7.36 1.70
C SER A 161 -9.82 -8.79 2.13
N ALA A 162 -8.53 -9.02 2.42
CA ALA A 162 -7.98 -10.33 2.79
C ALA A 162 -8.03 -10.59 4.31
N MET A 163 -8.63 -9.68 5.10
CA MET A 163 -8.66 -9.72 6.55
C MET A 163 -10.09 -9.77 7.12
N GLU A 164 -10.28 -10.53 8.20
CA GLU A 164 -11.54 -10.55 8.94
C GLU A 164 -11.61 -9.44 10.00
N GLY A 165 -12.81 -8.98 10.34
CA GLY A 165 -13.04 -8.03 11.44
C GLY A 165 -12.75 -6.56 11.12
N VAL A 166 -12.36 -6.23 9.88
CA VAL A 166 -11.95 -4.87 9.46
C VAL A 166 -12.88 -4.22 8.44
N LYS A 167 -14.15 -4.67 8.37
CA LYS A 167 -15.12 -4.18 7.37
C LYS A 167 -15.28 -2.65 7.34
N PRO A 168 -15.36 -1.92 8.49
CA PRO A 168 -15.44 -0.46 8.46
C PRO A 168 -14.24 0.19 7.77
N GLN A 169 -13.02 -0.32 8.01
CA GLN A 169 -11.80 0.16 7.38
C GLN A 169 -11.80 -0.17 5.89
N PHE A 170 -12.18 -1.39 5.51
CA PHE A 170 -12.26 -1.80 4.10
C PHE A 170 -13.17 -0.88 3.28
N GLU A 171 -14.38 -0.58 3.78
CA GLU A 171 -15.30 0.33 3.07
C GLU A 171 -14.76 1.78 3.04
N GLY A 172 -14.20 2.27 4.16
CA GLY A 172 -13.59 3.61 4.21
C GLY A 172 -12.42 3.77 3.23
N HIS A 173 -11.54 2.78 3.13
CA HIS A 173 -10.41 2.82 2.18
C HIS A 173 -10.85 2.66 0.72
N LYS A 174 -11.99 2.01 0.43
CA LYS A 174 -12.56 2.04 -0.93
C LYS A 174 -13.01 3.44 -1.33
N GLU A 175 -13.63 4.17 -0.41
CA GLU A 175 -14.01 5.57 -0.64
C GLU A 175 -12.76 6.46 -0.77
N CYS A 176 -11.76 6.27 0.09
CA CYS A 176 -10.48 6.96 0.02
C CYS A 176 -9.75 6.69 -1.30
N ALA A 177 -9.72 5.44 -1.77
CA ALA A 177 -9.12 5.08 -3.06
C ALA A 177 -9.73 5.88 -4.22
N VAL A 178 -11.05 6.08 -4.22
CA VAL A 178 -11.71 6.92 -5.24
C VAL A 178 -11.33 8.39 -5.06
N PHE A 179 -11.33 8.89 -3.83
CA PHE A 179 -10.95 10.26 -3.51
C PHE A 179 -9.49 10.58 -3.91
N MET A 180 -8.58 9.60 -3.81
CA MET A 180 -7.17 9.73 -4.22
C MET A 180 -6.94 9.65 -5.73
N GLY A 181 -7.98 9.42 -6.52
CA GLY A 181 -7.92 9.52 -7.98
C GLY A 181 -8.18 8.23 -8.75
N ASN A 182 -8.51 7.12 -8.07
CA ASN A 182 -9.04 5.94 -8.76
C ASN A 182 -10.50 6.16 -9.15
N THR A 183 -10.98 5.50 -10.19
CA THR A 183 -12.43 5.46 -10.47
C THR A 183 -13.11 4.42 -9.58
N LYS A 184 -14.41 4.60 -9.33
CA LYS A 184 -15.20 3.58 -8.61
C LYS A 184 -15.12 2.23 -9.31
N GLU A 185 -15.17 2.22 -10.64
CA GLU A 185 -15.10 1.02 -11.46
C GLU A 185 -13.76 0.30 -11.31
N GLN A 186 -12.64 1.02 -11.19
CA GLN A 186 -11.33 0.41 -10.93
C GLN A 186 -11.31 -0.28 -9.56
N VAL A 187 -11.84 0.37 -8.52
CA VAL A 187 -11.91 -0.19 -7.17
C VAL A 187 -12.82 -1.43 -7.13
N ASP A 188 -14.00 -1.37 -7.76
CA ASP A 188 -14.91 -2.51 -7.87
C ASP A 188 -14.28 -3.67 -8.65
N THR A 189 -13.56 -3.36 -9.74
CA THR A 189 -12.85 -4.35 -10.56
C THR A 189 -11.75 -5.04 -9.76
N LEU A 190 -10.98 -4.29 -8.96
CA LEU A 190 -9.99 -4.88 -8.04
C LEU A 190 -10.65 -5.84 -7.06
N CYS A 191 -11.72 -5.40 -6.37
CA CYS A 191 -12.40 -6.22 -5.36
C CYS A 191 -12.92 -7.53 -5.97
N LYS A 192 -13.55 -7.44 -7.15
CA LYS A 192 -14.03 -8.61 -7.87
C LYS A 192 -12.89 -9.54 -8.27
N TRP A 193 -11.80 -8.99 -8.80
CA TRP A 193 -10.64 -9.78 -9.22
C TRP A 193 -9.99 -10.50 -8.04
N LEU A 194 -9.89 -9.84 -6.87
CA LEU A 194 -9.39 -10.47 -5.64
C LEU A 194 -10.29 -11.65 -5.24
N GLU A 195 -11.61 -11.44 -5.17
CA GLU A 195 -12.58 -12.48 -4.85
C GLU A 195 -12.47 -13.69 -5.80
N GLU A 196 -12.40 -13.45 -7.12
CA GLU A 196 -12.25 -14.50 -8.14
C GLU A 196 -10.95 -15.30 -8.04
N ASN A 197 -9.89 -14.69 -7.47
CA ASN A 197 -8.61 -15.33 -7.21
C ASN A 197 -8.48 -15.86 -5.77
N ALA A 198 -9.59 -15.87 -5.02
CA ALA A 198 -9.66 -16.23 -3.62
C ALA A 198 -8.67 -15.45 -2.75
N LEU A 199 -8.54 -14.13 -3.01
CA LEU A 199 -7.70 -13.14 -2.34
C LEU A 199 -8.51 -12.13 -1.54
#